data_AF-A0A7V9FAZ3-F1
#
_entry.id   AF-A0A7V9FAZ3-F1
#
_cell.length_a   1.000
_cell.length_b   1.000
_cell.length_c   1.000
_cell.angle_alpha   90.00
_cell.angle_beta   90.00
_cell.angle_gamma   90.00
#
_symmetry.space_group_name_H-M   'P 1'
#
loop_
_entity.id
_entity.type
_entity.pdbx_description
1 polymer ?
#
loop_
_entity_poly.entity_id
_entity_poly.type
_entity_poly.pdbx_seq_one_letter_code
_entity_poly.pdbx_strand_id
1 'polypeptide(L)'
;MAGSWTAIIINYNGAGFIEACVQALETCVTRPSEIIVVDNGSTDDSLLEMHAFPRVQVFAQGRNLGFAGGANAGLEAVETDYAVILNPDVEVNQTFGTHLIEAFTSNPRLGAAGPLLLYPDGETVQHAGGMLERPLMTTRHHAYGERLDSLTLAERAVDFVTGGAMALRMDAVHEVGGFDDTLAPVYYEDVDLCFRLRERHWEVKFVPALRALHHEGVTLQRSAIYYHYLHRNRVKFALKHLSASEWSTRFVPAEIARIRGELQHLDQEEWLTVSGANAIEGLLRSASDWQPAPLLQSSHFDAARQSLDETRNLWEVTGKPPGSRIPLAGALRNLINSLGPRQALDAALTEQRAFNAAVVRALEAQDRLHREQTATVLLIALDTLQRSRNDSAS
;
A
#
# COMPACT_ATOMS: atom_id res chain seq x y z
N MET A 1 -8.74 35.00 12.09
CA MET A 1 -7.62 34.40 12.84
C MET A 1 -6.76 33.66 11.84
N ALA A 2 -5.44 33.69 11.96
CA ALA A 2 -4.61 32.80 11.12
C ALA A 2 -5.04 31.36 11.44
N GLY A 3 -5.22 30.53 10.42
CA GLY A 3 -5.67 29.16 10.65
C GLY A 3 -4.67 28.40 11.54
N SER A 4 -5.18 27.44 12.30
CA SER A 4 -4.37 26.52 13.11
C SER A 4 -4.24 25.17 12.41
N TRP A 5 -3.21 24.39 12.74
CA TRP A 5 -3.05 23.06 12.14
C TRP A 5 -2.47 22.03 13.10
N THR A 6 -2.83 20.77 12.88
CA THR A 6 -2.37 19.59 13.63
C THR A 6 -1.57 18.67 12.71
N ALA A 7 -0.42 18.19 13.17
CA ALA A 7 0.34 17.15 12.49
C ALA A 7 -0.09 15.77 12.99
N ILE A 8 -0.34 14.83 12.08
CA ILE A 8 -0.68 13.44 12.40
C ILE A 8 0.34 12.53 11.71
N ILE A 9 1.14 11.81 12.50
CA ILE A 9 2.15 10.88 12.03
C ILE A 9 1.59 9.46 12.16
N ILE A 10 1.50 8.72 11.06
CA ILE A 10 0.99 7.33 11.04
C ILE A 10 2.16 6.37 11.21
N ASN A 11 2.43 5.97 12.45
CA ASN A 11 3.59 5.16 12.79
C ASN A 11 3.29 3.66 12.72
N TYR A 12 4.15 2.91 12.05
CA TYR A 12 4.22 1.45 12.15
C TYR A 12 5.66 1.00 11.95
N ASN A 13 6.31 0.61 13.04
CA ASN A 13 7.73 0.27 13.09
C ASN A 13 8.64 1.36 12.47
N GLY A 14 8.44 2.62 12.87
CA GLY A 14 9.18 3.78 12.36
C GLY A 14 10.45 4.15 13.13
N ALA A 15 11.02 3.25 13.94
CA ALA A 15 12.23 3.53 14.71
C ALA A 15 13.38 3.95 13.80
N GLY A 16 14.18 4.92 14.25
CA GLY A 16 15.27 5.53 13.49
C GLY A 16 14.84 6.62 12.51
N PHE A 17 13.53 6.83 12.30
CA PHE A 17 13.01 7.89 11.43
C PHE A 17 12.10 8.87 12.19
N ILE A 18 11.24 8.37 13.07
CA ILE A 18 10.18 9.16 13.69
C ILE A 18 10.72 10.33 14.54
N GLU A 19 11.89 10.18 15.17
CA GLU A 19 12.56 11.27 15.89
C GLU A 19 12.83 12.48 14.99
N ALA A 20 13.39 12.25 13.80
CA ALA A 20 13.70 13.32 12.85
C ALA A 20 12.43 13.98 12.30
N CYS A 21 11.38 13.19 12.04
CA CYS A 21 10.07 13.69 11.62
C CYS A 21 9.47 14.66 12.67
N VAL A 22 9.44 14.26 13.94
CA VAL A 22 8.93 15.12 15.03
C VAL A 22 9.80 16.36 15.21
N GLN A 23 11.12 16.21 15.17
CA GLN A 23 12.06 17.33 15.30
C GLN A 23 11.89 18.37 14.18
N ALA A 24 11.61 17.93 12.95
CA ALA A 24 11.30 18.81 11.81
C ALA A 24 10.02 19.64 12.06
N LEU A 25 8.98 19.02 12.64
CA LEU A 25 7.74 19.72 13.02
C LEU A 25 7.96 20.73 14.14
N GLU A 26 8.77 20.40 15.15
CA GLU A 26 9.09 21.31 16.26
C GLU A 26 9.93 22.53 15.82
N THR A 27 10.68 22.40 14.72
CA THR A 27 11.55 23.46 14.20
C THR A 27 10.89 24.34 13.13
N CYS A 28 9.65 24.03 12.74
CA CYS A 28 8.86 24.90 11.88
C CYS A 28 8.72 26.31 12.47
N VAL A 29 8.81 27.34 11.62
CA VAL A 29 8.57 28.74 12.00
C VAL A 29 7.13 28.92 12.46
N THR A 30 6.18 28.40 11.67
CA THR A 30 4.78 28.25 12.07
C THR A 30 4.56 26.81 12.49
N ARG A 31 4.70 26.53 13.79
CA ARG A 31 4.58 25.19 14.36
C ARG A 31 3.16 24.66 14.29
N PRO A 32 2.97 23.33 14.26
CA PRO A 32 1.66 22.75 14.51
C PRO A 32 1.23 23.07 15.96
N SER A 33 -0.07 23.28 16.13
CA SER A 33 -0.69 23.39 17.46
C SER A 33 -0.47 22.11 18.25
N GLU A 34 -0.63 20.97 17.58
CA GLU A 34 -0.56 19.62 18.14
C GLU A 34 0.21 18.69 17.21
N ILE A 35 0.94 17.74 17.81
CA ILE A 35 1.58 16.64 17.09
C ILE A 35 0.99 15.35 17.66
N ILE A 36 0.28 14.62 16.83
CA ILE A 36 -0.33 13.33 17.15
C ILE A 36 0.45 12.25 16.43
N VAL A 37 0.97 11.27 17.17
CA VAL A 37 1.55 10.05 16.63
C VAL A 37 0.53 8.93 16.82
N VAL A 38 -0.02 8.41 15.73
CA VAL A 38 -0.90 7.24 15.77
C VAL A 38 -0.04 6.00 15.57
N ASP A 39 0.16 5.23 16.64
CA ASP A 39 0.93 3.99 16.57
C ASP A 39 0.02 2.80 16.23
N ASN A 40 0.25 2.23 15.04
CA ASN A 40 -0.49 1.11 14.48
C ASN A 40 0.04 -0.26 14.99
N GLY A 41 0.34 -0.35 16.28
CA GLY A 41 0.80 -1.58 16.92
C GLY A 41 2.24 -1.92 16.57
N SER A 42 3.14 -0.94 16.70
CA SER A 42 4.57 -1.16 16.48
C SER A 42 5.17 -2.11 17.52
N THR A 43 6.21 -2.81 17.12
CA THR A 43 6.98 -3.75 17.96
C THR A 43 8.45 -3.37 18.10
N ASP A 44 8.84 -2.23 17.53
CA ASP A 44 10.18 -1.67 17.58
C ASP A 44 10.30 -0.55 18.64
N ASP A 45 11.41 0.17 18.61
CA ASP A 45 11.72 1.22 19.59
C ASP A 45 11.09 2.58 19.27
N SER A 46 10.22 2.70 18.23
CA SER A 46 9.64 3.98 17.80
C SER A 46 8.86 4.69 18.92
N LEU A 47 8.15 3.93 19.76
CA LEU A 47 7.46 4.48 20.94
C LEU A 47 8.42 4.96 22.03
N LEU A 48 9.60 4.34 22.15
CA LEU A 48 10.63 4.78 23.09
C LEU A 48 11.23 6.12 22.63
N GLU A 49 11.50 6.28 21.34
CA GLU A 49 12.01 7.53 20.74
C GLU A 49 11.08 8.73 21.04
N MET A 50 9.77 8.51 21.11
CA MET A 50 8.79 9.57 21.42
C MET A 50 8.88 10.14 22.84
N HIS A 51 9.55 9.45 23.79
CA HIS A 51 9.71 9.98 25.15
C HIS A 51 10.53 11.28 25.22
N ALA A 52 11.35 11.54 24.19
CA ALA A 52 12.11 12.78 24.09
C ALA A 52 11.24 14.02 23.75
N PHE A 53 9.99 13.82 23.31
CA PHE A 53 9.14 14.88 22.78
C PHE A 53 7.86 15.06 23.62
N PRO A 54 7.88 15.85 24.70
CA PRO A 54 6.76 15.97 25.62
C PRO A 54 5.50 16.63 25.03
N ARG A 55 5.60 17.24 23.84
CA ARG A 55 4.46 17.83 23.09
C ARG A 55 3.74 16.82 22.21
N VAL A 56 4.31 15.64 22.00
CA VAL A 56 3.72 14.59 21.16
C VAL A 56 2.65 13.84 21.95
N GLN A 57 1.46 13.73 21.37
CA GLN A 57 0.39 12.87 21.86
C GLN A 57 0.48 11.53 21.12
N VAL A 58 0.66 10.42 21.85
CA VAL A 58 0.77 9.09 21.25
C VAL A 58 -0.54 8.33 21.41
N PHE A 59 -1.14 7.93 20.29
CA PHE A 59 -2.34 7.09 20.24
C PHE A 59 -1.97 5.68 19.84
N ALA A 60 -1.74 4.81 20.82
CA ALA A 60 -1.41 3.40 20.59
C ALA A 60 -2.67 2.58 20.29
N GLN A 61 -2.83 2.12 19.05
CA GLN A 61 -3.98 1.33 18.61
C GLN A 61 -3.93 -0.14 19.09
N GLY A 62 -2.76 -0.61 19.51
CA GLY A 62 -2.55 -1.99 19.99
C GLY A 62 -2.57 -3.07 18.91
N ARG A 63 -2.92 -2.72 17.67
CA ARG A 63 -2.85 -3.57 16.47
C ARG A 63 -2.73 -2.71 15.22
N ASN A 64 -2.28 -3.31 14.12
CA ASN A 64 -2.21 -2.63 12.84
C ASN A 64 -3.60 -2.54 12.18
N LEU A 65 -4.14 -1.32 12.07
CA LEU A 65 -5.41 -1.01 11.43
C LEU A 65 -5.28 -0.64 9.95
N GLY A 66 -4.07 -0.73 9.39
CA GLY A 66 -3.74 -0.16 8.09
C GLY A 66 -3.57 1.37 8.15
N PHE A 67 -3.13 1.94 7.03
CA PHE A 67 -2.89 3.38 6.90
C PHE A 67 -4.18 4.17 7.14
N ALA A 68 -5.26 3.84 6.42
CA ALA A 68 -6.54 4.54 6.52
C ALA A 68 -7.12 4.50 7.94
N GLY A 69 -7.06 3.35 8.62
CA GLY A 69 -7.53 3.21 10.00
C GLY A 69 -6.73 4.07 10.98
N GLY A 70 -5.40 4.07 10.87
CA GLY A 70 -4.55 4.95 11.68
C GLY A 70 -4.78 6.43 11.38
N ALA A 71 -4.89 6.80 10.11
CA ALA A 71 -5.15 8.18 9.69
C ALA A 71 -6.49 8.70 10.21
N ASN A 72 -7.55 7.90 10.12
CA ASN A 72 -8.86 8.26 10.66
C ASN A 72 -8.84 8.42 12.18
N ALA A 73 -8.16 7.53 12.91
CA ALA A 73 -8.02 7.66 14.37
C ALA A 73 -7.32 8.95 14.79
N GLY A 74 -6.36 9.44 14.00
CA GLY A 74 -5.73 10.74 14.21
C GLY A 74 -6.66 11.90 13.85
N LEU A 75 -7.34 11.83 12.70
CA LEU A 75 -8.25 12.88 12.20
C LEU A 75 -9.44 13.11 13.15
N GLU A 76 -9.93 12.08 13.82
CA GLU A 76 -11.02 12.17 14.81
C GLU A 76 -10.68 13.07 16.00
N ALA A 77 -9.39 13.22 16.34
CA ALA A 77 -8.93 14.05 17.45
C ALA A 77 -8.54 15.48 17.05
N VAL A 78 -8.61 15.82 15.76
CA VAL A 78 -8.19 17.16 15.29
C VAL A 78 -9.27 18.19 15.60
N GLU A 79 -8.90 19.21 16.37
CA GLU A 79 -9.74 20.39 16.64
C GLU A 79 -9.33 21.64 15.85
N THR A 80 -8.22 21.56 15.09
CA THR A 80 -7.70 22.67 14.30
C THR A 80 -8.35 22.77 12.91
N ASP A 81 -8.15 23.89 12.21
CA ASP A 81 -8.75 24.13 10.89
C ASP A 81 -8.19 23.17 9.81
N TYR A 82 -6.93 22.76 9.99
CA TYR A 82 -6.17 21.97 9.02
C TYR A 82 -5.45 20.79 9.70
N ALA A 83 -5.36 19.67 9.01
CA ALA A 83 -4.53 18.53 9.42
C ALA A 83 -3.43 18.27 8.40
N VAL A 84 -2.29 17.73 8.83
CA VAL A 84 -1.25 17.21 7.94
C VAL A 84 -0.98 15.77 8.30
N ILE A 85 -1.35 14.86 7.41
CA ILE A 85 -0.99 13.45 7.50
C ILE A 85 0.46 13.30 7.04
N LEU A 86 1.27 12.58 7.81
CA LEU A 86 2.68 12.31 7.55
C LEU A 86 3.01 10.84 7.79
N ASN A 87 3.88 10.29 6.95
CA ASN A 87 4.64 9.09 7.30
C ASN A 87 5.73 9.44 8.33
N PRO A 88 6.21 8.47 9.14
CA PRO A 88 7.22 8.70 10.17
C PRO A 88 8.62 9.00 9.59
N ASP A 89 8.84 8.79 8.30
CA ASP A 89 10.08 9.01 7.57
C ASP A 89 10.05 10.28 6.71
N VAL A 90 9.20 11.24 7.07
CA VAL A 90 9.11 12.56 6.41
C VAL A 90 9.65 13.69 7.27
N GLU A 91 10.54 14.50 6.69
CA GLU A 91 11.09 15.70 7.31
C GLU A 91 10.60 16.94 6.56
N VAL A 92 9.67 17.68 7.17
CA VAL A 92 9.16 18.95 6.60
C VAL A 92 10.19 20.07 6.73
N ASN A 93 10.20 21.02 5.78
CA ASN A 93 11.08 22.17 5.89
C ASN A 93 10.57 23.21 6.91
N GLN A 94 11.45 24.12 7.35
CA GLN A 94 11.13 25.11 8.39
C GLN A 94 9.96 26.05 8.04
N THR A 95 9.69 26.28 6.76
CA THR A 95 8.62 27.18 6.29
C THR A 95 7.33 26.44 5.93
N PHE A 96 7.27 25.11 6.12
CA PHE A 96 6.14 24.28 5.72
C PHE A 96 4.82 24.78 6.29
N GLY A 97 4.74 24.95 7.61
CA GLY A 97 3.53 25.44 8.27
C GLY A 97 3.11 26.84 7.82
N THR A 98 4.07 27.72 7.49
CA THR A 98 3.75 29.08 7.00
C THR A 98 3.06 29.02 5.64
N HIS A 99 3.63 28.27 4.69
CA HIS A 99 3.03 28.09 3.37
C HIS A 99 1.73 27.28 3.41
N LEU A 100 1.57 26.39 4.39
CA LEU A 100 0.32 25.66 4.60
C LEU A 100 -0.81 26.63 4.95
N ILE A 101 -0.61 27.47 5.96
CA ILE A 101 -1.60 28.48 6.34
C ILE A 101 -1.89 29.40 5.16
N GLU A 102 -0.87 29.87 4.44
CA GLU A 102 -1.05 30.71 3.25
C GLU A 102 -1.88 30.03 2.15
N ALA A 103 -1.59 28.78 1.81
CA ALA A 103 -2.30 28.04 0.75
C ALA A 103 -3.79 27.86 1.09
N PHE A 104 -4.11 27.46 2.32
CA PHE A 104 -5.51 27.25 2.71
C PHE A 104 -6.26 28.54 3.02
N THR A 105 -5.60 29.59 3.51
CA THR A 105 -6.28 30.88 3.74
C THR A 105 -6.55 31.62 2.43
N SER A 106 -5.66 31.51 1.44
CA SER A 106 -5.86 32.11 0.10
C SER A 106 -6.90 31.38 -0.74
N ASN A 107 -7.14 30.09 -0.49
CA ASN A 107 -8.11 29.29 -1.21
C ASN A 107 -9.07 28.54 -0.27
N PRO A 108 -10.26 29.12 0.00
CA PRO A 108 -11.29 28.47 0.82
C PRO A 108 -11.85 27.17 0.23
N ARG A 109 -11.62 26.86 -1.05
CA ARG A 109 -12.03 25.60 -1.70
C ARG A 109 -10.91 24.57 -1.78
N LEU A 110 -9.71 24.87 -1.29
CA LEU A 110 -8.64 23.88 -1.16
C LEU A 110 -9.02 22.86 -0.09
N GLY A 111 -9.29 21.63 -0.52
CA GLY A 111 -9.60 20.50 0.36
C GLY A 111 -8.36 19.69 0.72
N ALA A 112 -7.45 19.48 -0.25
CA ALA A 112 -6.17 18.82 -0.01
C ALA A 112 -5.02 19.51 -0.78
N ALA A 113 -3.88 19.63 -0.11
CA ALA A 113 -2.64 20.18 -0.67
C ALA A 113 -1.50 19.18 -0.52
N GLY A 114 -0.91 18.81 -1.65
CA GLY A 114 0.25 17.91 -1.72
C GLY A 114 1.54 18.71 -1.79
N PRO A 115 2.53 18.41 -0.93
CA PRO A 115 3.83 19.04 -1.00
C PRO A 115 4.66 18.50 -2.16
N LEU A 116 5.76 19.20 -2.44
CA LEU A 116 6.90 18.63 -3.15
C LEU A 116 7.63 17.70 -2.19
N LEU A 117 7.61 16.41 -2.49
CA LEU A 117 8.41 15.40 -1.81
C LEU A 117 9.67 15.14 -2.61
N LEU A 118 10.80 15.25 -1.92
CA LEU A 118 12.13 14.99 -2.45
C LEU A 118 12.72 13.76 -1.77
N TYR A 119 13.57 13.03 -2.48
CA TYR A 119 14.43 12.04 -1.87
C TYR A 119 15.43 12.69 -0.90
N PRO A 120 16.11 11.90 -0.03
CA PRO A 120 17.07 12.43 0.95
C PRO A 120 18.25 13.20 0.35
N ASP A 121 18.51 13.08 -0.96
CA ASP A 121 19.49 13.90 -1.67
C ASP A 121 19.06 15.38 -1.76
N GLY A 122 17.80 15.70 -1.50
CA GLY A 122 17.23 17.05 -1.56
C GLY A 122 17.11 17.63 -2.97
N GLU A 123 17.32 16.80 -4.00
CA GLU A 123 17.48 17.27 -5.37
C GLU A 123 16.67 16.43 -6.38
N THR A 124 16.32 15.19 -6.04
CA THR A 124 15.53 14.31 -6.88
C THR A 124 14.08 14.28 -6.41
N VAL A 125 13.16 14.55 -7.34
CA VAL A 125 11.73 14.62 -7.03
C VAL A 125 11.15 13.22 -6.90
N GLN A 126 10.45 12.98 -5.80
CA GLN A 126 9.70 11.76 -5.55
C GLN A 126 8.21 11.98 -5.86
N HIS A 127 7.63 13.09 -5.40
CA HIS A 127 6.23 13.43 -5.72
C HIS A 127 6.04 14.93 -5.94
N ALA A 128 5.39 15.27 -7.05
CA ALA A 128 4.84 16.61 -7.30
C ALA A 128 3.32 16.54 -7.59
N GLY A 129 2.61 15.70 -6.83
CA GLY A 129 1.21 15.33 -7.07
C GLY A 129 1.03 14.17 -8.04
N GLY A 130 -0.19 13.64 -8.08
CA GLY A 130 -0.53 12.41 -8.82
C GLY A 130 -1.62 12.59 -9.86
N MET A 131 -1.60 11.71 -10.87
CA MET A 131 -2.60 11.62 -11.94
C MET A 131 -3.23 10.22 -12.00
N LEU A 132 -4.51 10.17 -12.34
CA LEU A 132 -5.27 8.94 -12.52
C LEU A 132 -5.44 8.64 -14.01
N GLU A 133 -4.87 7.52 -14.46
CA GLU A 133 -4.89 7.10 -15.85
C GLU A 133 -6.13 6.27 -16.15
N ARG A 134 -7.04 6.83 -16.94
CA ARG A 134 -8.24 6.14 -17.43
C ARG A 134 -7.94 5.43 -18.75
N PRO A 135 -8.59 4.28 -19.02
CA PRO A 135 -9.69 3.68 -18.24
C PRO A 135 -9.22 2.70 -17.15
N LEU A 136 -7.93 2.42 -17.01
CA LEU A 136 -7.40 1.41 -16.08
C LEU A 136 -7.43 1.82 -14.61
N MET A 137 -7.68 3.11 -14.34
CA MET A 137 -7.66 3.71 -13.01
C MET A 137 -6.31 3.49 -12.31
N THR A 138 -5.22 3.38 -13.08
CA THR A 138 -3.85 3.32 -12.56
C THR A 138 -3.38 4.70 -12.14
N THR A 139 -2.35 4.77 -11.31
CA THR A 139 -1.81 6.04 -10.81
C THR A 139 -0.40 6.27 -11.34
N ARG A 140 -0.07 7.54 -11.60
CA ARG A 140 1.28 7.99 -11.92
C ARG A 140 1.60 9.26 -11.15
N HIS A 141 2.87 9.46 -10.82
CA HIS A 141 3.33 10.67 -10.14
C HIS A 141 3.96 11.64 -11.12
N HIS A 142 3.67 12.92 -10.95
CA HIS A 142 4.34 13.98 -11.70
C HIS A 142 5.79 14.13 -11.21
N ALA A 143 6.69 14.37 -12.17
CA ALA A 143 8.12 14.62 -11.92
C ALA A 143 8.86 13.50 -11.16
N TYR A 144 8.31 12.29 -11.12
CA TYR A 144 8.94 11.17 -10.42
C TYR A 144 10.30 10.82 -11.01
N GLY A 145 11.35 10.86 -10.17
CA GLY A 145 12.73 10.61 -10.56
C GLY A 145 13.39 11.75 -11.34
N GLU A 146 12.68 12.86 -11.59
CA GLU A 146 13.23 14.01 -12.28
C GLU A 146 14.06 14.88 -11.32
N ARG A 147 15.03 15.60 -11.87
CA ARG A 147 15.91 16.50 -11.11
C ARG A 147 15.25 17.84 -10.87
N LEU A 148 15.27 18.34 -9.64
CA LEU A 148 14.57 19.56 -9.25
C LEU A 148 15.05 20.79 -10.03
N ASP A 149 16.35 20.90 -10.31
CA ASP A 149 16.94 22.00 -11.06
C ASP A 149 16.54 22.05 -12.54
N SER A 150 16.08 20.93 -13.10
CA SER A 150 15.53 20.87 -14.46
C SER A 150 14.05 21.26 -14.55
N LEU A 151 13.39 21.51 -13.42
CA LEU A 151 11.94 21.71 -13.36
C LEU A 151 11.56 23.16 -13.07
N THR A 152 10.51 23.61 -13.76
CA THR A 152 9.76 24.80 -13.32
C THR A 152 8.47 24.33 -12.65
N LEU A 153 8.42 24.45 -11.33
CA LEU A 153 7.27 24.02 -10.54
C LEU A 153 6.30 25.18 -10.32
N ALA A 154 5.02 24.92 -10.58
CA ALA A 154 3.92 25.82 -10.28
C ALA A 154 2.81 25.06 -9.54
N GLU A 155 2.04 25.78 -8.73
CA GLU A 155 0.81 25.25 -8.16
C GLU A 155 -0.11 24.77 -9.29
N ARG A 156 -0.71 23.59 -9.13
CA ARG A 156 -1.65 23.03 -10.11
C ARG A 156 -2.67 22.11 -9.46
N ALA A 157 -3.83 21.99 -10.10
CA ALA A 157 -4.77 20.93 -9.81
C ALA A 157 -4.16 19.57 -10.17
N VAL A 158 -4.38 18.56 -9.33
CA VAL A 158 -3.93 17.18 -9.52
C VAL A 158 -5.06 16.22 -9.17
N ASP A 159 -4.97 14.97 -9.62
CA ASP A 159 -6.03 13.99 -9.33
C ASP A 159 -5.98 13.51 -7.88
N PHE A 160 -4.76 13.37 -7.34
CA PHE A 160 -4.52 13.01 -5.94
C PHE A 160 -3.16 13.53 -5.46
N VAL A 161 -2.98 13.50 -4.14
CA VAL A 161 -1.70 13.74 -3.45
C VAL A 161 -1.44 12.56 -2.52
N THR A 162 -0.18 12.24 -2.22
CA THR A 162 0.15 10.97 -1.56
C THR A 162 -0.04 11.04 -0.04
N GLY A 163 -0.39 9.90 0.56
CA GLY A 163 -0.49 9.76 2.02
C GLY A 163 0.84 9.95 2.78
N GLY A 164 1.98 9.97 2.08
CA GLY A 164 3.29 10.22 2.68
C GLY A 164 3.38 11.61 3.31
N ALA A 165 2.82 12.63 2.65
CA ALA A 165 2.58 13.93 3.25
C ALA A 165 1.38 14.60 2.57
N MET A 166 0.31 14.86 3.32
CA MET A 166 -0.94 15.40 2.79
C MET A 166 -1.52 16.41 3.76
N ALA A 167 -1.60 17.67 3.35
CA ALA A 167 -2.30 18.69 4.11
C ALA A 167 -3.78 18.70 3.71
N LEU A 168 -4.67 18.82 4.69
CA LEU A 168 -6.11 18.64 4.58
C LEU A 168 -6.85 19.78 5.28
N ARG A 169 -7.97 20.21 4.69
CA ARG A 169 -8.96 21.05 5.37
C ARG A 169 -9.95 20.18 6.14
N MET A 170 -10.14 20.46 7.42
CA MET A 170 -11.00 19.62 8.27
C MET A 170 -12.47 19.63 7.86
N ASP A 171 -13.03 20.78 7.47
CA ASP A 171 -14.41 20.83 6.92
C ASP A 171 -14.59 19.89 5.72
N ALA A 172 -13.60 19.85 4.83
CA ALA A 172 -13.64 19.01 3.64
C ALA A 172 -13.54 17.52 4.02
N VAL A 173 -12.66 17.18 4.97
CA VAL A 173 -12.52 15.82 5.53
C VAL A 173 -13.81 15.35 6.18
N HIS A 174 -14.44 16.18 7.01
CA HIS A 174 -15.71 15.86 7.68
C HIS A 174 -16.85 15.68 6.67
N GLU A 175 -16.89 16.47 5.60
CA GLU A 175 -17.92 16.36 4.57
C GLU A 175 -17.85 15.03 3.79
N VAL A 176 -16.64 14.52 3.54
CA VAL A 176 -16.43 13.28 2.80
C VAL A 176 -16.28 12.04 3.68
N GLY A 177 -16.10 12.21 4.99
CA GLY A 177 -15.99 11.13 5.97
C GLY A 177 -14.59 10.51 6.12
N GLY A 178 -13.52 11.27 5.93
CA GLY A 178 -12.14 10.77 6.11
C GLY A 178 -11.71 9.73 5.07
N PHE A 179 -10.69 8.93 5.40
CA PHE A 179 -10.18 7.85 4.54
C PHE A 179 -11.14 6.64 4.53
N ASP A 180 -11.19 5.91 3.41
CA ASP A 180 -11.96 4.66 3.31
C ASP A 180 -11.13 3.49 3.87
N ASP A 181 -11.45 3.07 5.10
CA ASP A 181 -10.77 1.98 5.80
C ASP A 181 -11.03 0.60 5.19
N THR A 182 -12.01 0.46 4.29
CA THR A 182 -12.22 -0.78 3.55
C THR A 182 -11.07 -1.07 2.57
N LEU A 183 -10.22 -0.09 2.29
CA LEU A 183 -8.99 -0.24 1.51
C LEU A 183 -7.80 -0.75 2.37
N ALA A 184 -8.01 -1.09 3.64
CA ALA A 184 -6.97 -1.66 4.49
C ALA A 184 -6.26 -2.89 3.87
N PRO A 185 -4.94 -3.04 4.01
CA PRO A 185 -4.11 -2.24 4.91
C PRO A 185 -3.49 -0.98 4.29
N VAL A 186 -3.24 -0.92 2.98
CA VAL A 186 -2.54 0.19 2.31
C VAL A 186 -2.87 0.28 0.82
N TYR A 187 -2.56 1.43 0.22
CA TYR A 187 -2.76 1.83 -1.18
C TYR A 187 -4.19 2.16 -1.59
N TYR A 188 -4.30 3.22 -2.40
CA TYR A 188 -5.50 3.84 -2.95
C TYR A 188 -6.38 4.57 -1.93
N GLU A 189 -6.11 4.53 -0.63
CA GLU A 189 -6.85 5.33 0.35
C GLU A 189 -6.66 6.84 0.17
N ASP A 190 -5.46 7.27 -0.22
CA ASP A 190 -5.14 8.66 -0.56
C ASP A 190 -5.79 9.10 -1.88
N VAL A 191 -5.74 8.23 -2.90
CA VAL A 191 -6.42 8.41 -4.19
C VAL A 191 -7.92 8.52 -3.99
N ASP A 192 -8.52 7.62 -3.19
CA ASP A 192 -9.94 7.57 -2.88
C ASP A 192 -10.42 8.82 -2.15
N LEU A 193 -9.68 9.26 -1.14
CA LEU A 193 -9.98 10.50 -0.41
C LEU A 193 -9.95 11.71 -1.36
N CYS A 194 -8.89 11.86 -2.14
CA CYS A 194 -8.77 12.97 -3.10
C CYS A 194 -9.87 12.94 -4.17
N PHE A 195 -10.25 11.75 -4.63
CA PHE A 195 -11.34 11.59 -5.58
C PHE A 195 -12.68 12.05 -4.99
N ARG A 196 -13.03 11.59 -3.78
CA ARG A 196 -14.26 12.00 -3.09
C ARG A 196 -14.30 13.49 -2.76
N LEU A 197 -13.16 14.08 -2.39
CA LEU A 197 -13.04 15.53 -2.22
C LEU A 197 -13.43 16.27 -3.50
N ARG A 198 -12.88 15.85 -4.65
CA ARG A 198 -13.20 16.44 -5.95
C ARG A 198 -14.64 16.24 -6.38
N GLU A 199 -15.25 15.10 -6.08
CA GLU A 199 -16.68 14.85 -6.32
C GLU A 199 -17.58 15.81 -5.52
N ARG A 200 -17.09 16.29 -4.37
CA ARG A 200 -17.72 17.35 -3.57
C ARG A 200 -17.22 18.76 -3.92
N HIS A 201 -16.61 18.90 -5.10
CA HIS A 201 -16.09 20.15 -5.64
C HIS A 201 -14.99 20.81 -4.78
N TRP A 202 -14.35 20.07 -3.87
CA TRP A 202 -13.14 20.53 -3.21
C TRP A 202 -11.97 20.41 -4.18
N GLU A 203 -11.06 21.39 -4.12
CA GLU A 203 -9.85 21.38 -4.92
C GLU A 203 -8.77 20.51 -4.26
N VAL A 204 -8.10 19.71 -5.09
CA VAL A 204 -6.90 18.96 -4.72
C VAL A 204 -5.76 19.50 -5.55
N LYS A 205 -4.73 20.06 -4.89
CA LYS A 205 -3.63 20.74 -5.58
C LYS A 205 -2.27 20.27 -5.12
N PHE A 206 -1.34 20.27 -6.06
CA PHE A 206 0.09 20.28 -5.75
C PHE A 206 0.50 21.72 -5.42
N VAL A 207 1.17 21.92 -4.29
CA VAL A 207 1.64 23.22 -3.80
C VAL A 207 3.17 23.17 -3.59
N PRO A 208 3.98 23.66 -4.54
CA PRO A 208 5.44 23.49 -4.50
C PRO A 208 6.17 24.25 -3.37
N ALA A 209 5.48 25.19 -2.73
CA ALA A 209 5.98 25.91 -1.56
C ALA A 209 5.99 25.05 -0.29
N LEU A 210 5.08 24.05 -0.22
CA LEU A 210 5.15 22.99 0.78
C LEU A 210 6.23 22.01 0.35
N ARG A 211 7.26 21.81 1.17
CA ARG A 211 8.41 20.94 0.84
C ARG A 211 8.76 20.04 2.00
N ALA A 212 9.02 18.78 1.70
CA ALA A 212 9.55 17.83 2.66
C ALA A 212 10.52 16.85 1.99
N LEU A 213 11.47 16.36 2.77
CA LEU A 213 12.24 15.18 2.42
C LEU A 213 11.44 13.96 2.87
N HIS A 214 11.45 12.91 2.06
CA HIS A 214 10.82 11.64 2.42
C HIS A 214 11.88 10.56 2.26
N HIS A 215 12.27 9.96 3.37
CA HIS A 215 13.33 8.95 3.47
C HIS A 215 12.87 7.56 3.00
N GLU A 216 11.76 7.53 2.25
CA GLU A 216 11.01 6.38 1.78
C GLU A 216 11.80 5.10 1.96
N GLY A 217 11.36 4.32 2.96
CA GLY A 217 11.92 3.03 3.27
C GLY A 217 12.26 2.28 2.00
N VAL A 218 13.56 2.27 1.68
CA VAL A 218 14.19 1.20 0.92
C VAL A 218 13.58 -0.06 1.51
N THR A 219 12.84 -0.82 0.70
CA THR A 219 12.12 -2.05 1.07
C THR A 219 10.65 -1.98 1.52
N LEU A 220 9.77 -1.37 0.73
CA LEU A 220 8.82 -2.27 0.04
C LEU A 220 9.49 -2.65 -1.28
N GLN A 221 10.38 -3.63 -1.23
CA GLN A 221 10.71 -4.38 -2.43
C GLN A 221 9.36 -4.69 -3.04
N ARG A 222 9.17 -4.32 -4.32
CA ARG A 222 7.95 -4.54 -5.09
C ARG A 222 7.62 -6.04 -5.08
N SER A 223 7.01 -6.44 -3.98
CA SER A 223 6.81 -7.80 -3.55
C SER A 223 5.44 -8.23 -4.04
N ALA A 224 5.20 -9.54 -4.02
CA ALA A 224 3.86 -10.04 -4.34
C ALA A 224 2.78 -9.40 -3.45
N ILE A 225 3.09 -9.11 -2.18
CA ILE A 225 2.17 -8.47 -1.22
C ILE A 225 1.91 -7.01 -1.61
N TYR A 226 2.95 -6.26 -1.98
CA TYR A 226 2.81 -4.88 -2.50
C TYR A 226 1.83 -4.84 -3.68
N TYR A 227 2.10 -5.64 -4.72
CA TYR A 227 1.27 -5.65 -5.92
C TYR A 227 -0.13 -6.20 -5.66
N HIS A 228 -0.29 -7.15 -4.74
CA HIS A 228 -1.60 -7.66 -4.33
C HIS A 228 -2.48 -6.54 -3.79
N TYR A 229 -2.02 -5.79 -2.80
CA TYR A 229 -2.82 -4.71 -2.21
C TYR A 229 -3.06 -3.58 -3.20
N LEU A 230 -2.03 -3.16 -3.95
CA LEU A 230 -2.14 -2.12 -4.97
C LEU A 230 -3.22 -2.45 -6.01
N HIS A 231 -3.18 -3.65 -6.60
CA HIS A 231 -4.14 -4.03 -7.64
C HIS A 231 -5.53 -4.32 -7.08
N ARG A 232 -5.63 -5.00 -5.93
CA ARG A 232 -6.92 -5.26 -5.27
C ARG A 232 -7.62 -3.95 -4.97
N ASN A 233 -6.92 -2.99 -4.38
CA ASN A 233 -7.51 -1.72 -3.99
C ASN A 233 -7.78 -0.80 -5.20
N ARG A 234 -6.96 -0.84 -6.26
CA ARG A 234 -7.29 -0.21 -7.55
C ARG A 234 -8.63 -0.70 -8.10
N VAL A 235 -8.86 -2.02 -8.09
CA VAL A 235 -10.09 -2.63 -8.59
C VAL A 235 -11.28 -2.23 -7.71
N LYS A 236 -11.13 -2.24 -6.38
CA LYS A 236 -12.16 -1.74 -5.45
C LYS A 236 -12.47 -0.27 -5.70
N PHE A 237 -11.46 0.57 -5.87
CA PHE A 237 -11.59 1.99 -6.21
C PHE A 237 -12.33 2.17 -7.54
N ALA A 238 -11.97 1.42 -8.58
CA ALA A 238 -12.65 1.47 -9.86
C ALA A 238 -14.12 1.01 -9.77
N LEU A 239 -14.42 -0.05 -9.01
CA LEU A 239 -15.81 -0.48 -8.75
C LEU A 239 -16.61 0.57 -7.99
N LYS A 240 -15.97 1.28 -7.05
CA LYS A 240 -16.60 2.31 -6.22
C LYS A 240 -16.96 3.56 -7.03
N HIS A 241 -16.09 3.97 -7.96
CA HIS A 241 -16.16 5.29 -8.60
C HIS A 241 -16.54 5.28 -10.09
N LEU A 242 -16.50 4.13 -10.76
CA LEU A 242 -16.97 4.04 -12.14
C LEU A 242 -18.45 3.70 -12.19
N SER A 243 -19.18 4.33 -13.11
CA SER A 243 -20.52 3.87 -13.45
C SER A 243 -20.48 2.45 -13.99
N ALA A 244 -21.59 1.71 -13.87
CA ALA A 244 -21.70 0.35 -14.43
C ALA A 244 -21.37 0.31 -15.94
N SER A 245 -21.69 1.38 -16.67
CA SER A 245 -21.35 1.55 -18.08
C SER A 245 -19.84 1.69 -18.27
N GLU A 246 -19.18 2.63 -17.57
CA GLU A 246 -17.73 2.81 -17.69
C GLU A 246 -16.95 1.58 -17.25
N TRP A 247 -17.40 0.92 -16.18
CA TRP A 247 -16.85 -0.33 -15.72
C TRP A 247 -16.86 -1.40 -16.82
N SER A 248 -18.04 -1.69 -17.38
CA SER A 248 -18.22 -2.79 -18.35
C SER A 248 -17.68 -2.48 -19.75
N THR A 249 -17.76 -1.22 -20.19
CA THR A 249 -17.43 -0.84 -21.58
C THR A 249 -16.02 -0.27 -21.73
N ARG A 250 -15.39 0.21 -20.65
CA ARG A 250 -14.06 0.82 -20.70
C ARG A 250 -13.05 0.11 -19.80
N PHE A 251 -13.34 -0.01 -18.50
CA PHE A 251 -12.39 -0.59 -17.53
C PHE A 251 -12.13 -2.06 -17.81
N VAL A 252 -13.17 -2.89 -17.86
CA VAL A 252 -13.02 -4.35 -18.05
C VAL A 252 -12.32 -4.69 -19.37
N PRO A 253 -12.71 -4.13 -20.55
CA PRO A 253 -11.99 -4.40 -21.79
C PRO A 253 -10.53 -3.96 -21.75
N ALA A 254 -10.24 -2.79 -21.18
CA ALA A 254 -8.86 -2.32 -21.04
C ALA A 254 -8.04 -3.18 -20.09
N GLU A 255 -8.64 -3.66 -19.00
CA GLU A 255 -7.99 -4.55 -18.04
C GLU A 255 -7.71 -5.92 -18.68
N ILE A 256 -8.64 -6.45 -19.48
CA ILE A 256 -8.41 -7.67 -20.27
C ILE A 256 -7.26 -7.45 -21.26
N ALA A 257 -7.26 -6.34 -22.01
CA ALA A 257 -6.17 -6.01 -22.94
C ALA A 257 -4.82 -5.83 -22.22
N ARG A 258 -4.82 -5.20 -21.04
CA ARG A 258 -3.64 -5.07 -20.16
C ARG A 258 -3.11 -6.43 -19.74
N ILE A 259 -3.99 -7.30 -19.27
CA ILE A 259 -3.62 -8.66 -18.82
C ILE A 259 -3.08 -9.46 -19.99
N ARG A 260 -3.69 -9.39 -21.18
CA ARG A 260 -3.22 -10.05 -22.41
C ARG A 260 -1.91 -9.47 -22.97
N GLY A 261 -1.45 -8.34 -22.42
CA GLY A 261 -0.26 -7.66 -22.90
C GLY A 261 -0.47 -7.05 -24.29
N GLU A 262 -1.68 -6.58 -24.61
CA GLU A 262 -2.03 -5.93 -25.89
C GLU A 262 -1.84 -4.40 -25.84
N LEU A 263 -1.59 -3.82 -24.66
CA LEU A 263 -1.35 -2.38 -24.45
C LEU A 263 0.13 -1.95 -24.66
N GLN A 264 0.87 -2.60 -25.57
CA GLN A 264 2.35 -2.57 -25.69
C GLN A 264 3.02 -1.22 -26.06
N HIS A 265 2.39 -0.06 -25.85
CA HIS A 265 2.94 1.23 -26.28
C HIS A 265 3.00 2.31 -25.19
N LEU A 266 3.47 1.94 -23.99
CA LEU A 266 3.99 2.89 -23.01
C LEU A 266 5.30 2.32 -22.45
N ASP A 267 6.44 2.91 -22.84
CA ASP A 267 7.84 2.49 -22.56
C ASP A 267 8.06 1.99 -21.12
N GLN A 268 8.44 0.71 -20.91
CA GLN A 268 9.80 0.12 -20.80
C GLN A 268 10.63 0.74 -19.66
N GLU A 269 10.67 0.13 -18.46
CA GLU A 269 11.65 -0.95 -18.19
C GLU A 269 11.26 -2.01 -17.13
N GLU A 270 10.08 -2.00 -16.49
CA GLU A 270 9.71 -3.02 -15.48
C GLU A 270 8.40 -3.77 -15.75
N TRP A 271 8.10 -3.98 -17.03
CA TRP A 271 6.94 -4.77 -17.48
C TRP A 271 7.11 -6.31 -17.33
N LEU A 272 8.26 -6.79 -16.83
CA LEU A 272 8.76 -8.15 -17.09
C LEU A 272 8.46 -9.25 -16.05
N THR A 273 7.51 -9.11 -15.12
CA THR A 273 7.28 -10.24 -14.16
C THR A 273 5.89 -10.77 -13.92
N VAL A 274 4.77 -10.04 -14.00
CA VAL A 274 3.46 -10.70 -13.76
C VAL A 274 2.30 -9.96 -14.43
N SER A 275 1.86 -10.42 -15.61
CA SER A 275 0.53 -10.07 -16.13
C SER A 275 -0.44 -11.24 -16.17
N GLY A 276 0.00 -12.50 -15.95
CA GLY A 276 -0.93 -13.65 -15.91
C GLY A 276 -1.71 -13.89 -17.23
N ALA A 277 -1.34 -13.23 -18.32
CA ALA A 277 -1.96 -13.28 -19.65
C ALA A 277 -2.30 -14.69 -20.13
N ASN A 278 -1.33 -15.60 -19.97
CA ASN A 278 -1.34 -16.92 -20.58
C ASN A 278 -2.37 -17.87 -19.94
N ALA A 279 -2.80 -17.61 -18.70
CA ALA A 279 -3.78 -18.45 -18.02
C ALA A 279 -5.22 -18.20 -18.52
N ILE A 280 -5.55 -16.95 -18.86
CA ILE A 280 -6.87 -16.57 -19.37
C ILE A 280 -7.07 -17.09 -20.81
N GLU A 281 -6.00 -17.09 -21.61
CA GLU A 281 -6.04 -17.59 -22.99
C GLU A 281 -6.27 -19.11 -23.05
N GLY A 282 -5.77 -19.87 -22.06
CA GLY A 282 -6.04 -21.31 -21.93
C GLY A 282 -7.48 -21.64 -21.52
N LEU A 283 -8.09 -20.81 -20.66
CA LEU A 283 -9.47 -20.97 -20.18
C LEU A 283 -10.53 -20.59 -21.22
N LEU A 284 -10.27 -19.57 -22.04
CA LEU A 284 -11.21 -19.16 -23.09
C LEU A 284 -11.23 -20.12 -24.29
N ARG A 285 -10.14 -20.85 -24.54
CA ARG A 285 -10.06 -21.86 -25.61
C ARG A 285 -10.79 -23.16 -25.28
N SER A 286 -11.17 -23.41 -24.02
CA SER A 286 -11.85 -24.63 -23.58
C SER A 286 -13.34 -24.46 -23.28
N ALA A 287 -13.89 -23.26 -23.42
CA ALA A 287 -15.25 -22.92 -22.98
C ALA A 287 -16.34 -23.05 -24.08
N SER A 288 -16.40 -24.16 -24.82
CA SER A 288 -17.53 -24.43 -25.72
C SER A 288 -18.69 -25.20 -25.06
N ASP A 289 -18.49 -25.85 -23.92
CA ASP A 289 -19.50 -26.77 -23.34
C ASP A 289 -19.63 -26.68 -21.81
N TRP A 290 -19.42 -25.50 -21.21
CA TRP A 290 -19.48 -25.38 -19.75
C TRP A 290 -20.89 -25.11 -19.23
N GLN A 291 -21.45 -26.10 -18.50
CA GLN A 291 -22.59 -25.89 -17.61
C GLN A 291 -22.10 -25.70 -16.16
N PRO A 292 -22.61 -24.69 -15.43
CA PRO A 292 -22.14 -24.40 -14.08
C PRO A 292 -22.61 -25.47 -13.09
N ALA A 293 -21.67 -26.16 -12.47
CA ALA A 293 -21.92 -27.00 -11.29
C ALA A 293 -22.00 -26.14 -10.02
N PRO A 294 -22.70 -26.58 -8.96
CA PRO A 294 -22.96 -25.76 -7.79
C PRO A 294 -21.65 -25.41 -7.06
N LEU A 295 -21.55 -24.13 -6.69
CA LEU A 295 -20.42 -23.56 -5.96
C LEU A 295 -20.15 -24.32 -4.66
N LEU A 296 -18.87 -24.68 -4.50
CA LEU A 296 -18.17 -25.08 -3.28
C LEU A 296 -18.52 -26.47 -2.71
N GLN A 297 -17.59 -27.42 -2.90
CA GLN A 297 -17.41 -28.53 -1.97
C GLN A 297 -16.21 -28.26 -1.05
N SER A 298 -16.41 -28.46 0.25
CA SER A 298 -15.45 -28.25 1.35
C SER A 298 -14.14 -29.06 1.22
N SER A 299 -14.12 -30.09 0.38
CA SER A 299 -12.99 -31.00 0.18
C SER A 299 -11.71 -30.33 -0.32
N HIS A 300 -11.81 -29.21 -1.05
CA HIS A 300 -10.64 -28.45 -1.52
C HIS A 300 -9.96 -27.63 -0.41
N PHE A 301 -10.74 -27.15 0.56
CA PHE A 301 -10.21 -26.51 1.77
C PHE A 301 -9.64 -27.56 2.73
N ASP A 302 -10.29 -28.73 2.83
CA ASP A 302 -9.81 -29.83 3.67
C ASP A 302 -8.48 -30.41 3.13
N ALA A 303 -8.29 -30.51 1.81
CA ALA A 303 -7.03 -30.94 1.22
C ALA A 303 -5.89 -29.93 1.44
N ALA A 304 -6.15 -28.63 1.30
CA ALA A 304 -5.16 -27.59 1.58
C ALA A 304 -4.80 -27.53 3.07
N ARG A 305 -5.80 -27.70 3.95
CA ARG A 305 -5.62 -27.75 5.41
C ARG A 305 -4.91 -29.02 5.87
N GLN A 306 -5.25 -30.18 5.31
CA GLN A 306 -4.56 -31.46 5.57
C GLN A 306 -3.11 -31.40 5.11
N SER A 307 -2.84 -30.81 3.94
CA SER A 307 -1.48 -30.63 3.44
C SER A 307 -0.66 -29.66 4.31
N LEU A 308 -1.29 -28.61 4.85
CA LEU A 308 -0.69 -27.71 5.85
C LEU A 308 -0.44 -28.39 7.20
N ASP A 309 -1.38 -29.19 7.70
CA ASP A 309 -1.28 -29.91 8.98
C ASP A 309 -0.24 -31.07 8.90
N GLU A 310 -0.17 -31.79 7.77
CA GLU A 310 0.88 -32.79 7.49
C GLU A 310 2.27 -32.13 7.41
N THR A 311 2.37 -30.95 6.80
CA THR A 311 3.62 -30.17 6.73
C THR A 311 4.04 -29.61 8.09
N ARG A 312 3.07 -29.21 8.94
CA ARG A 312 3.32 -28.74 10.31
C ARG A 312 3.81 -29.86 11.22
N ASN A 313 3.26 -31.06 11.08
CA ASN A 313 3.65 -32.23 11.88
C ASN A 313 5.02 -32.81 11.47
N LEU A 314 5.48 -32.56 10.23
CA LEU A 314 6.84 -32.88 9.78
C LEU A 314 7.91 -31.92 10.35
N TRP A 315 7.48 -30.85 11.04
CA TRP A 315 8.33 -29.80 11.62
C TRP A 315 8.35 -29.78 13.16
N GLU A 316 8.14 -30.92 13.82
CA GLU A 316 8.64 -31.08 15.18
C GLU A 316 10.16 -31.19 15.14
N VAL A 317 10.83 -30.06 15.38
CA VAL A 317 12.25 -30.03 15.72
C VAL A 317 12.41 -30.81 17.03
N THR A 318 12.69 -32.12 16.92
CA THR A 318 13.16 -32.91 18.08
C THR A 318 14.48 -32.30 18.51
N GLY A 319 14.44 -31.59 19.64
CA GLY A 319 15.56 -30.81 20.14
C GLY A 319 16.82 -31.64 20.34
N LYS A 320 17.91 -31.13 19.74
CA LYS A 320 19.34 -31.44 19.92
C LYS A 320 19.91 -32.67 19.19
N PRO A 321 21.09 -32.53 18.56
CA PRO A 321 21.85 -33.69 18.11
C PRO A 321 22.32 -34.52 19.33
N PRO A 322 22.48 -35.85 19.20
CA PRO A 322 22.90 -36.71 20.29
C PRO A 322 24.28 -36.30 20.81
N GLY A 323 24.38 -36.04 22.11
CA GLY A 323 25.65 -35.80 22.78
C GLY A 323 26.49 -37.08 22.80
N SER A 324 27.58 -37.13 22.02
CA SER A 324 28.58 -38.19 22.11
C SER A 324 29.31 -38.14 23.45
N ARG A 325 29.32 -39.26 24.19
CA ARG A 325 30.05 -39.43 25.46
C ARG A 325 31.49 -39.96 25.29
N ILE A 326 32.05 -39.95 24.07
CA ILE A 326 33.41 -40.45 23.83
C ILE A 326 34.38 -39.26 23.60
N PRO A 327 35.48 -39.15 24.36
CA PRO A 327 36.46 -38.09 24.18
C PRO A 327 37.32 -38.39 22.94
N LEU A 328 36.93 -37.87 21.78
CA LEU A 328 37.75 -37.93 20.56
C LEU A 328 38.62 -36.67 20.42
N ALA A 329 39.91 -36.88 20.16
CA ALA A 329 40.94 -35.85 20.05
C ALA A 329 40.71 -34.88 18.87
N GLY A 330 41.12 -33.61 19.08
CA GLY A 330 40.62 -32.42 18.37
C GLY A 330 40.69 -32.39 16.84
N ALA A 331 41.60 -33.12 16.19
CA ALA A 331 41.71 -33.10 14.73
C ALA A 331 40.55 -33.86 14.04
N LEU A 332 40.13 -35.00 14.59
CA LEU A 332 39.01 -35.78 14.05
C LEU A 332 37.65 -35.11 14.35
N ARG A 333 37.55 -34.43 15.50
CA ARG A 333 36.38 -33.62 15.88
C ARG A 333 36.18 -32.44 14.93
N ASN A 334 37.24 -31.75 14.56
CA ASN A 334 37.17 -30.64 13.60
C ASN A 334 36.91 -31.12 12.16
N LEU A 335 37.32 -32.34 11.79
CA LEU A 335 36.98 -32.94 10.50
C LEU A 335 35.49 -33.36 10.45
N ILE A 336 34.99 -34.02 11.49
CA ILE A 336 33.58 -34.41 11.58
C ILE A 336 32.67 -33.17 11.72
N ASN A 337 33.09 -32.16 12.50
CA ASN A 337 32.41 -30.87 12.59
C ASN A 337 32.59 -29.97 11.36
N SER A 338 33.45 -30.30 10.39
CA SER A 338 33.53 -29.58 9.11
C SER A 338 32.81 -30.30 7.98
N LEU A 339 32.61 -31.62 8.10
CA LEU A 339 31.79 -32.44 7.19
C LEU A 339 30.29 -32.41 7.56
N GLY A 340 29.96 -32.40 8.85
CA GLY A 340 28.59 -32.41 9.37
C GLY A 340 27.76 -31.15 9.04
N PRO A 341 28.29 -29.91 9.16
CA PRO A 341 27.53 -28.71 8.86
C PRO A 341 27.30 -28.55 7.36
N ARG A 342 28.20 -28.97 6.47
CA ARG A 342 27.95 -28.82 5.03
C ARG A 342 26.84 -29.73 4.53
N GLN A 343 26.80 -30.99 4.95
CA GLN A 343 25.71 -31.90 4.58
C GLN A 343 24.41 -31.57 5.31
N ALA A 344 24.45 -31.19 6.58
CA ALA A 344 23.25 -30.77 7.32
C ALA A 344 22.72 -29.40 6.86
N LEU A 345 23.61 -28.47 6.47
CA LEU A 345 23.23 -27.18 5.90
C LEU A 345 22.75 -27.33 4.47
N ASP A 346 23.33 -28.21 3.64
CA ASP A 346 22.79 -28.51 2.31
C ASP A 346 21.45 -29.23 2.39
N ALA A 347 21.26 -30.15 3.34
CA ALA A 347 19.97 -30.77 3.59
C ALA A 347 18.94 -29.74 4.09
N ALA A 348 19.29 -28.91 5.07
CA ALA A 348 18.44 -27.85 5.59
C ALA A 348 18.17 -26.75 4.55
N LEU A 349 19.13 -26.40 3.70
CA LEU A 349 18.95 -25.45 2.59
C LEU A 349 18.12 -26.06 1.46
N THR A 350 18.23 -27.37 1.23
CA THR A 350 17.39 -28.09 0.26
C THR A 350 15.95 -28.19 0.77
N GLU A 351 15.76 -28.47 2.06
CA GLU A 351 14.45 -28.45 2.73
C GLU A 351 13.88 -27.04 2.79
N GLN A 352 14.69 -26.01 3.09
CA GLN A 352 14.28 -24.61 3.05
C GLN A 352 13.90 -24.18 1.62
N ARG A 353 14.64 -24.62 0.60
CA ARG A 353 14.29 -24.38 -0.81
C ARG A 353 13.02 -25.13 -1.21
N ALA A 354 12.82 -26.36 -0.73
CA ALA A 354 11.61 -27.13 -0.96
C ALA A 354 10.39 -26.51 -0.26
N PHE A 355 10.57 -26.01 0.97
CA PHE A 355 9.60 -25.24 1.73
C PHE A 355 9.26 -23.92 1.02
N ASN A 356 10.26 -23.14 0.64
CA ASN A 356 10.05 -21.90 -0.12
C ASN A 356 9.35 -22.18 -1.46
N ALA A 357 9.71 -23.26 -2.16
CA ALA A 357 9.04 -23.68 -3.39
C ALA A 357 7.61 -24.18 -3.14
N ALA A 358 7.34 -24.83 -2.00
CA ALA A 358 5.99 -25.26 -1.61
C ALA A 358 5.12 -24.06 -1.20
N VAL A 359 5.69 -23.09 -0.49
CA VAL A 359 5.05 -21.81 -0.17
C VAL A 359 4.79 -21.02 -1.45
N VAL A 360 5.74 -20.93 -2.37
CA VAL A 360 5.53 -20.30 -3.70
C VAL A 360 4.44 -21.05 -4.47
N ARG A 361 4.43 -22.39 -4.51
CA ARG A 361 3.36 -23.15 -5.15
C ARG A 361 2.01 -22.95 -4.46
N ALA A 362 1.97 -22.85 -3.15
CA ALA A 362 0.76 -22.58 -2.38
C ALA A 362 0.25 -21.15 -2.63
N LEU A 363 1.16 -20.17 -2.71
CA LEU A 363 0.85 -18.79 -3.07
C LEU A 363 0.42 -18.67 -4.53
N GLU A 364 1.03 -19.41 -5.46
CA GLU A 364 0.62 -19.49 -6.87
C GLU A 364 -0.71 -20.24 -7.04
N ALA A 365 -0.98 -21.25 -6.22
CA ALA A 365 -2.25 -21.96 -6.17
C ALA A 365 -3.33 -21.08 -5.57
N GLN A 366 -3.01 -20.33 -4.52
CA GLN A 366 -3.87 -19.32 -3.93
C GLN A 366 -4.12 -18.18 -4.92
N ASP A 367 -3.11 -17.69 -5.63
CA ASP A 367 -3.23 -16.66 -6.66
C ASP A 367 -3.99 -17.17 -7.90
N ARG A 368 -3.82 -18.44 -8.28
CA ARG A 368 -4.72 -19.12 -9.24
C ARG A 368 -6.15 -19.18 -8.73
N LEU A 369 -6.37 -19.61 -7.49
CA LEU A 369 -7.68 -19.69 -6.86
C LEU A 369 -8.32 -18.30 -6.75
N HIS A 370 -7.56 -17.25 -6.46
CA HIS A 370 -8.04 -15.87 -6.40
C HIS A 370 -8.35 -15.32 -7.79
N ARG A 371 -7.57 -15.67 -8.81
CA ARG A 371 -7.87 -15.37 -10.21
C ARG A 371 -9.12 -16.11 -10.70
N GLU A 372 -9.27 -17.37 -10.32
CA GLU A 372 -10.46 -18.19 -10.61
C GLU A 372 -11.68 -17.67 -9.86
N GLN A 373 -11.54 -17.25 -8.60
CA GLN A 373 -12.61 -16.63 -7.81
C GLN A 373 -12.98 -15.26 -8.38
N THR A 374 -12.00 -14.44 -8.78
CA THR A 374 -12.25 -13.15 -9.41
C THR A 374 -12.92 -13.34 -10.77
N ALA A 375 -12.46 -14.30 -11.58
CA ALA A 375 -13.10 -14.68 -12.84
C ALA A 375 -14.51 -15.23 -12.61
N THR A 376 -14.72 -16.05 -11.58
CA THR A 376 -16.02 -16.62 -11.22
C THR A 376 -16.98 -15.53 -10.75
N VAL A 377 -16.53 -14.58 -9.93
CA VAL A 377 -17.32 -13.41 -9.50
C VAL A 377 -17.69 -12.54 -10.71
N LEU A 378 -16.74 -12.30 -11.63
CA LEU A 378 -17.00 -11.57 -12.87
C LEU A 378 -17.98 -12.31 -13.78
N LEU A 379 -17.90 -13.64 -13.89
CA LEU A 379 -18.80 -14.47 -14.69
C LEU A 379 -20.21 -14.57 -14.08
N ILE A 380 -20.33 -14.70 -12.76
CA ILE A 380 -21.62 -14.67 -12.04
C ILE A 380 -22.27 -13.29 -12.18
N ALA A 381 -21.49 -12.22 -12.06
CA ALA A 381 -21.98 -10.86 -12.29
C ALA A 381 -22.46 -10.67 -13.74
N LEU A 382 -21.75 -11.21 -14.73
CA LEU A 382 -22.15 -11.19 -16.14
C LEU A 382 -23.45 -11.98 -16.41
N ASP A 383 -23.60 -13.19 -15.86
CA ASP A 383 -24.83 -14.01 -16.02
C ASP A 383 -26.04 -13.35 -15.35
N THR A 384 -25.86 -12.79 -14.15
CA THR A 384 -26.93 -12.07 -13.43
C THR A 384 -27.40 -10.84 -14.22
N LEU A 385 -26.48 -10.11 -14.85
CA LEU A 385 -26.79 -8.96 -15.70
C LEU A 385 -27.44 -9.35 -17.03
N GLN A 386 -27.14 -10.52 -17.57
CA GLN A 386 -27.80 -11.03 -18.79
C GLN A 386 -29.24 -11.47 -18.51
N ARG A 387 -29.49 -12.11 -17.36
CA ARG A 387 -30.85 -12.50 -16.95
C ARG A 387 -31.75 -11.30 -16.68
N SER A 388 -31.24 -10.27 -16.00
CA SER A 388 -32.01 -9.04 -15.75
C SER A 388 -32.35 -8.25 -17.03
N ARG A 389 -31.51 -8.32 -18.06
CA ARG A 389 -31.82 -7.74 -19.39
C ARG A 389 -32.86 -8.53 -20.17
N ASN A 390 -32.93 -9.85 -19.98
CA ASN A 390 -33.95 -10.67 -20.63
C ASN A 390 -35.32 -10.53 -19.93
N ASP A 391 -35.34 -10.41 -18.59
CA ASP A 391 -36.57 -10.21 -17.82
C ASP A 391 -37.16 -8.79 -17.95
N SER A 392 -36.38 -7.81 -18.41
CA SER A 392 -36.83 -6.44 -18.71
C SER A 392 -37.22 -6.23 -20.18
N ALA A 393 -37.04 -7.25 -21.03
CA ALA A 393 -37.42 -7.26 -22.44
C ALA A 393 -38.65 -8.14 -22.75
N SER A 394 -39.17 -8.84 -21.74
CA SER A 394 -40.48 -9.50 -21.70
C SER A 394 -41.50 -8.67 -20.94
#